data_AF-A0A939FBY7-F1
#
_entry.id   AF-A0A939FBY7-F1
#
_cell.length_a   1.000
_cell.length_b   1.000
_cell.length_c   1.000
_cell.angle_alpha   90.00
_cell.angle_beta   90.00
_cell.angle_gamma   90.00
#
_symmetry.space_group_name_H-M   'P 1'
#
loop_
_entity.id
_entity.type
_entity.pdbx_description
1 polymer ?
#
loop_
_entity_poly.entity_id
_entity_poly.type
_entity_poly.pdbx_seq_one_letter_code
_entity_poly.pdbx_strand_id
1 'polypeptide(L)' 'EQQGVARPGDTLLLCSGGLAEPLRGEPALAKELAERWAPGDPPGLAAFLADIQLRVKGYADDRTAAAVWEA' A
#
# COMPACT_ATOMS: atom_id res chain seq x y z
N GLU A 1 -22.63 0.48 3.77
CA GLU A 1 -21.20 0.74 3.50
C GLU A 1 -21.08 1.31 2.10
N GLN A 2 -20.52 2.50 1.93
CA GLN A 2 -20.28 3.05 0.60
C GLN A 2 -18.90 2.57 0.17
N GLN A 3 -18.84 1.47 -0.57
CA GLN A 3 -17.62 1.10 -1.30
C GLN A 3 -17.51 2.05 -2.49
N GLY A 4 -16.56 2.99 -2.41
CA GLY A 4 -16.20 3.82 -3.55
C GLY A 4 -15.67 2.95 -4.69
N VAL A 5 -16.03 3.30 -5.92
CA VAL A 5 -15.42 2.72 -7.12
C VAL A 5 -14.01 3.27 -7.26
N ALA A 6 -13.05 2.39 -7.57
CA ALA A 6 -11.69 2.77 -7.92
C ALA A 6 -11.69 3.69 -9.15
N ARG A 7 -10.82 4.69 -9.15
CA ARG A 7 -10.66 5.67 -10.23
C ARG A 7 -9.43 5.32 -11.06
N PRO A 8 -9.35 5.79 -12.31
CA PRO A 8 -8.13 5.63 -13.09
C PRO A 8 -6.91 6.17 -12.35
N GLY A 9 -5.83 5.39 -12.36
CA GLY A 9 -4.61 5.67 -11.60
C GLY A 9 -4.61 5.22 -10.13
N ASP A 10 -5.72 4.68 -9.61
CA ASP A 10 -5.72 4.02 -8.30
C ASP A 10 -4.96 2.68 -8.37
N THR A 11 -4.35 2.30 -7.25
CA THR A 11 -3.74 0.97 -7.08
C THR A 11 -4.66 0.08 -6.25
N LEU A 12 -4.93 -1.14 -6.71
CA LEU A 12 -5.57 -2.17 -5.90
C LEU A 12 -4.51 -2.90 -5.07
N LEU A 13 -4.64 -2.87 -3.74
CA LEU A 13 -3.76 -3.59 -2.81
C LEU A 13 -4.53 -4.66 -2.03
N LEU A 14 -4.13 -5.91 -2.17
CA LEU A 14 -4.52 -7.02 -1.30
C LEU A 14 -3.37 -7.31 -0.34
N CYS A 15 -3.64 -7.37 0.97
CA CYS A 15 -2.59 -7.61 1.96
C CYS A 15 -3.08 -8.34 3.22
N SER A 16 -2.13 -8.91 3.97
CA SER A 16 -2.35 -9.50 5.29
C SER A 16 -2.63 -8.44 6.36
N GLY A 17 -3.08 -8.89 7.53
CA GLY A 17 -3.28 -8.03 8.71
C GLY A 17 -2.04 -7.21 9.08
N GLY A 18 -0.83 -7.79 8.97
CA GLY A 18 0.42 -7.11 9.29
C GLY A 18 0.72 -5.85 8.46
N LEU A 19 0.06 -5.67 7.30
CA LEU A 19 0.09 -4.42 6.53
C LEU A 19 -1.24 -3.64 6.60
N ALA A 20 -2.38 -4.34 6.63
CA ALA A 20 -3.69 -3.69 6.67
C ALA A 20 -3.93 -2.89 7.98
N GLU A 21 -3.39 -3.36 9.10
CA GLU A 21 -3.51 -2.68 10.39
C GLU A 21 -2.75 -1.35 10.46
N PRO A 22 -1.45 -1.26 10.11
CA PRO A 22 -0.77 0.04 10.09
C PRO A 22 -1.33 0.98 9.01
N LEU A 23 -1.83 0.47 7.87
CA LEU A 23 -2.51 1.31 6.88
C LEU A 23 -3.78 1.99 7.42
N ARG A 24 -4.51 1.32 8.32
CA ARG A 24 -5.71 1.87 8.96
C ARG A 24 -5.39 2.71 10.20
N GLY A 25 -4.35 2.35 10.93
CA GLY A 25 -3.97 2.98 12.19
C GLY A 25 -3.08 4.21 12.05
N GLU A 26 -2.29 4.29 10.97
CA GLU A 26 -1.34 5.39 10.73
C GLU A 26 -1.56 6.00 9.33
N PRO A 27 -2.33 7.11 9.23
CA PRO A 27 -2.61 7.77 7.96
C PRO A 27 -1.35 8.21 7.20
N ALA A 28 -0.24 8.48 7.90
CA ALA A 28 1.01 8.86 7.25
C ALA A 28 1.58 7.73 6.38
N LEU A 29 1.39 6.46 6.76
CA LEU A 29 1.84 5.33 5.94
C LEU A 29 1.07 5.25 4.63
N ALA A 30 -0.27 5.33 4.70
CA ALA A 30 -1.11 5.28 3.50
C ALA A 30 -0.79 6.45 2.55
N LYS A 31 -0.56 7.64 3.10
CA LYS A 31 -0.14 8.81 2.33
C LYS A 31 1.22 8.61 1.66
N GLU A 32 2.22 8.13 2.39
CA GLU A 32 3.57 7.87 1.86
C GLU A 32 3.54 6.86 0.71
N LEU A 33 2.77 5.76 0.85
CA LEU A 33 2.62 4.78 -0.23
C LEU A 33 1.91 5.39 -1.44
N ALA A 34 0.85 6.17 -1.23
CA ALA A 34 0.15 6.85 -2.31
C ALA A 34 1.08 7.82 -3.05
N GLU A 35 1.95 8.56 -2.34
CA GLU A 35 2.93 9.46 -2.96
C GLU A 35 4.02 8.71 -3.73
N ARG A 36 4.49 7.56 -3.24
CA ARG A 36 5.49 6.74 -3.93
C ARG A 36 4.96 6.04 -5.17
N TRP A 37 3.67 5.69 -5.16
CA TRP A 37 3.03 4.97 -6.24
C TRP A 37 2.32 5.89 -7.24
N ALA A 38 2.31 7.21 -7.01
CA ALA A 38 1.68 8.20 -7.88
C ALA A 38 2.67 9.24 -8.44
N PRO A 39 2.36 9.83 -9.60
CA PRO A 39 1.97 9.19 -10.85
C PRO A 39 3.20 8.60 -11.57
N GLY A 40 3.06 7.42 -12.19
CA GLY A 40 4.14 6.79 -12.94
C GLY A 40 3.90 5.30 -13.17
N ASP A 41 4.92 4.62 -13.69
CA ASP A 41 4.91 3.17 -13.84
C ASP A 41 4.89 2.48 -12.45
N PRO A 42 4.34 1.25 -12.37
CA PRO A 42 4.41 0.45 -11.16
C PRO A 42 5.85 0.33 -10.65
N PRO A 43 6.07 0.34 -9.32
CA PRO A 43 7.40 0.15 -8.77
C PRO A 43 7.96 -1.21 -9.20
N GLY A 44 9.26 -1.26 -9.51
CA GLY A 44 9.96 -2.53 -9.65
C GLY A 44 9.90 -3.35 -8.35
N LEU A 45 10.06 -4.67 -8.45
CA LEU A 45 9.88 -5.59 -7.30
C LEU A 45 10.65 -5.17 -6.04
N ALA A 46 11.90 -4.72 -6.18
CA ALA A 46 12.71 -4.28 -5.04
C ALA A 46 12.13 -3.02 -4.36
N ALA A 47 11.65 -2.05 -5.14
CA ALA A 47 11.01 -0.85 -4.63
C ALA A 47 9.68 -1.19 -3.95
N PHE A 48 8.86 -2.03 -4.58
CA PHE A 48 7.61 -2.52 -4.00
C PHE A 48 7.83 -3.20 -2.64
N LEU A 49 8.82 -4.11 -2.55
CA LEU A 49 9.16 -4.77 -1.31
C LEU A 49 9.70 -3.79 -0.25
N ALA A 50 10.46 -2.77 -0.63
CA ALA A 50 10.93 -1.76 0.30
C ALA A 50 9.76 -0.91 0.86
N ASP A 51 8.82 -0.54 0.01
CA ASP A 51 7.66 0.28 0.36
C ASP A 51 6.73 -0.45 1.33
N ILE A 52 6.37 -1.71 1.05
CA ILE A 52 5.49 -2.47 1.94
C ILE A 52 6.18 -2.84 3.27
N GLN A 53 7.49 -2.64 3.40
CA GLN A 53 8.27 -2.88 4.62
C GLN A 53 8.51 -1.61 5.45
N LEU A 54 7.94 -0.45 5.05
CA LEU A 54 8.01 0.79 5.84
C LEU A 54 7.52 0.56 7.27
N ARG A 55 8.36 0.90 8.24
CA ARG A 55 8.11 0.59 9.65
C ARG A 55 7.21 1.64 10.28
N VAL A 56 6.18 1.17 10.96
CA VAL A 56 5.36 1.98 11.86
C VAL A 56 5.50 1.37 13.25
N LYS A 57 5.79 2.22 14.25
CA LYS A 57 5.99 1.75 15.62
C LYS A 57 4.74 1.04 16.12
N GLY A 58 4.92 -0.11 16.76
CA GLY A 58 3.81 -0.92 17.28
C GLY A 58 3.27 -1.96 16.29
N TYR A 59 3.73 -1.97 15.03
CA TYR A 59 3.34 -2.94 14.01
C TYR A 59 4.56 -3.75 13.55
N ALA A 60 4.63 -5.02 13.97
CA ALA A 60 5.78 -5.89 13.71
C ALA A 60 5.40 -7.23 13.08
N ASP A 61 4.12 -7.44 12.77
CA ASP A 61 3.61 -8.68 12.19
C ASP A 61 4.10 -8.89 10.76
N ASP A 62 4.11 -10.16 10.35
CA ASP A 62 4.49 -10.56 8.99
C ASP A 62 3.59 -9.92 7.94
N ARG A 63 4.23 -9.44 6.85
CA ARG A 63 3.57 -8.72 5.78
C ARG A 63 3.53 -9.56 4.52
N THR A 64 2.33 -9.70 3.96
CA THR A 64 2.07 -10.25 2.64
C THR A 64 1.28 -9.21 1.85
N ALA A 65 1.68 -8.94 0.62
CA ALA A 65 1.00 -7.97 -0.25
C ALA A 65 1.04 -8.39 -1.71
N ALA A 66 -0.05 -8.11 -2.43
CA ALA A 66 -0.15 -8.17 -3.88
C ALA A 66 -0.83 -6.87 -4.34
N ALA A 67 -0.23 -6.20 -5.31
CA ALA A 67 -0.75 -4.94 -5.82
C ALA A 67 -0.92 -5.00 -7.35
N VAL A 68 -1.97 -4.35 -7.84
CA VAL A 68 -2.30 -4.26 -9.26
C VAL A 68 -2.49 -2.79 -9.60
N TRP A 69 -1.77 -2.35 -10.62
CA TRP A 69 -1.88 -1.03 -11.23
C TRP A 69 -2.61 -1.14 -12.57
N GLU A 70 -3.35 -0.09 -12.91
CA GLU A 70 -3.89 0.08 -14.26
C GLU A 70 -2.73 0.34 -15.25
N ALA A 71 -2.84 -0.20 -16.46
CA ALA A 71 -1.82 -0.11 -17.51
C ALA A 71 -2.14 1.00 -18.53
#